data_AF-G2FBE6-F1
#
_entry.id   AF-G2FBE6-F1
#
_cell.length_a   1.000
_cell.length_b   1.000
_cell.length_c   1.000
_cell.angle_alpha   90.00
_cell.angle_beta   90.00
_cell.angle_gamma   90.00
#
_symmetry.space_group_name_H-M   'P 1'
#
loop_
_entity.id
_entity.type
_entity.pdbx_description
1 polymer ?
#
loop_
_entity_poly.entity_id
_entity_poly.type
_entity_poly.pdbx_seq_one_letter_code
_entity_poly.pdbx_strand_id
1 'polypeptide(L)'
;MIEFLLDGLEAQGLLSDLRFCESYVEMRVRKGYGPLRIRAELSERGVDEALIEQTLSCYAEGWWSQLQRVHDAKYGGGSVDDRRELARRARFLEYRGFPAAMIRELLID
;
A
#
# COMPACT_ATOMS: atom_id res chain seq x y z
N MET A 1 3.87 34.02 -23.88
CA MET A 1 2.57 33.41 -24.26
C MET A 1 2.64 31.88 -24.44
N ILE A 2 3.82 31.27 -24.66
CA ILE A 2 3.94 29.79 -24.72
C ILE A 2 4.16 29.18 -23.32
N GLU A 3 4.93 29.84 -22.45
CA GLU A 3 5.21 29.37 -21.08
C GLU A 3 3.93 29.11 -20.26
N PHE A 4 2.98 30.05 -20.24
CA PHE A 4 1.70 29.88 -19.52
C PHE A 4 0.83 28.71 -20.01
N LEU A 5 0.93 28.33 -21.30
CA LEU A 5 0.20 27.18 -21.84
C LEU A 5 0.84 25.85 -21.46
N LEU A 6 2.17 25.82 -21.37
CA LEU A 6 2.92 24.64 -20.90
C LEU A 6 2.67 24.43 -19.40
N ASP A 7 2.77 25.49 -18.59
CA ASP A 7 2.51 25.43 -17.15
C ASP A 7 1.09 24.91 -16.85
N GLY A 8 0.09 25.34 -17.65
CA GLY A 8 -1.29 24.90 -17.50
C GLY A 8 -1.51 23.42 -17.88
N LEU A 9 -0.83 22.93 -18.91
CA LEU A 9 -0.92 21.52 -19.34
C LEU A 9 -0.19 20.60 -18.36
N GLU A 10 0.99 20.99 -17.88
CA GLU A 10 1.75 20.25 -16.87
C GLU A 10 0.97 20.17 -15.54
N ALA A 11 0.39 21.29 -15.09
CA ALA A 11 -0.45 21.30 -13.90
C ALA A 11 -1.69 20.39 -14.03
N GLN A 12 -2.35 20.38 -15.20
CA GLN A 12 -3.48 19.50 -15.46
C GLN A 12 -3.08 18.02 -15.50
N GLY A 13 -1.91 17.70 -16.08
CA GLY A 13 -1.33 16.36 -16.07
C GLY A 13 -1.04 15.88 -14.66
N LEU A 14 -0.35 16.70 -13.85
CA LEU A 14 -0.03 16.39 -12.47
C LEU A 14 -1.28 16.13 -11.61
N LEU A 15 -2.32 16.96 -11.78
CA LEU A 15 -3.61 16.74 -11.10
C LEU A 15 -4.29 15.43 -11.54
N SER A 16 -4.10 15.01 -12.78
CA SER A 16 -4.63 13.73 -13.28
C SER A 16 -3.89 12.55 -12.66
N ASP A 17 -2.56 12.62 -12.62
CA ASP A 17 -1.72 11.56 -12.06
C ASP A 17 -1.95 11.40 -10.56
N LEU A 18 -2.12 12.51 -9.82
CA LEU A 18 -2.46 12.49 -8.41
C LEU A 18 -3.80 11.77 -8.18
N ARG A 19 -4.86 12.16 -8.90
CA ARG A 19 -6.18 11.51 -8.78
C ARG A 19 -6.12 10.02 -9.12
N PHE A 20 -5.34 9.66 -10.14
CA PHE A 20 -5.11 8.27 -10.51
C PHE A 20 -4.42 7.51 -9.37
N CYS A 21 -3.33 8.06 -8.84
CA CYS A 21 -2.56 7.47 -7.76
C CYS A 21 -3.43 7.26 -6.50
N GLU A 22 -4.15 8.30 -6.05
CA GLU A 22 -5.06 8.23 -4.90
C GLU A 22 -6.14 7.15 -5.08
N SER A 23 -6.82 7.17 -6.23
CA SER A 23 -7.89 6.20 -6.54
C SER A 23 -7.34 4.77 -6.60
N TYR A 24 -6.14 4.60 -7.13
CA TYR A 24 -5.48 3.30 -7.21
C TYR A 24 -5.09 2.79 -5.82
N VAL A 25 -4.45 3.63 -4.99
CA VAL A 25 -4.10 3.31 -3.61
C VAL A 25 -5.37 2.89 -2.86
N GLU A 26 -6.43 3.67 -2.90
CA GLU A 26 -7.69 3.36 -2.20
C GLU A 26 -8.27 2.02 -2.68
N MET A 27 -8.33 1.78 -3.99
CA MET A 27 -8.79 0.51 -4.55
C MET A 27 -7.97 -0.68 -4.02
N ARG A 28 -6.64 -0.55 -3.95
CA ARG A 28 -5.75 -1.63 -3.50
C ARG A 28 -5.81 -1.83 -1.99
N VAL A 29 -5.91 -0.75 -1.21
CA VAL A 29 -6.17 -0.79 0.23
C VAL A 29 -7.47 -1.55 0.48
N ARG A 30 -8.59 -1.21 -0.18
CA ARG A 30 -9.86 -1.93 -0.04
C ARG A 30 -9.76 -3.43 -0.38
N LYS A 31 -8.85 -3.81 -1.30
CA LYS A 31 -8.56 -5.21 -1.65
C LYS A 31 -7.59 -5.91 -0.68
N GLY A 32 -7.08 -5.23 0.33
CA GLY A 32 -6.21 -5.81 1.36
C GLY A 32 -4.76 -5.93 0.95
N TYR A 33 -4.26 -5.02 0.12
CA TYR A 33 -2.84 -4.90 -0.20
C TYR A 33 -2.16 -3.82 0.63
N GLY A 34 -0.90 -4.08 0.99
CA GLY A 34 -0.03 -3.19 1.74
C GLY A 34 0.85 -2.30 0.86
N PRO A 35 1.60 -1.38 1.48
CA PRO A 35 2.25 -0.28 0.79
C PRO A 35 3.33 -0.72 -0.20
N LEU A 36 4.05 -1.82 0.06
CA LEU A 36 5.13 -2.28 -0.83
C LEU A 36 4.58 -2.80 -2.15
N ARG A 37 3.45 -3.51 -2.12
CA ARG A 37 2.81 -4.03 -3.33
C ARG A 37 2.19 -2.90 -4.14
N ILE A 38 1.56 -1.94 -3.46
CA ILE A 38 0.94 -0.79 -4.11
C ILE A 38 1.99 0.10 -4.78
N ARG A 39 3.13 0.34 -4.10
CA ARG A 39 4.28 1.06 -4.70
C ARG A 39 4.74 0.37 -5.98
N ALA A 40 5.07 -0.91 -5.90
CA ALA A 40 5.56 -1.66 -7.07
C ALA A 40 4.58 -1.61 -8.25
N GLU A 41 3.28 -1.76 -7.97
CA GLU A 41 2.24 -1.71 -9.00
C GLU A 41 2.07 -0.32 -9.63
N LEU A 42 2.23 0.76 -8.86
CA LEU A 42 2.22 2.13 -9.38
C LEU A 42 3.48 2.45 -10.19
N SER A 43 4.66 2.02 -9.72
CA SER A 43 5.92 2.17 -10.46
C SER A 43 5.87 1.41 -11.80
N GLU A 44 5.33 0.19 -11.83
CA GLU A 44 5.10 -0.58 -13.08
C GLU A 44 4.16 0.14 -14.07
N ARG A 45 3.29 1.02 -13.56
CA ARG A 45 2.36 1.83 -14.36
C ARG A 45 2.97 3.17 -14.80
N GLY A 46 4.22 3.44 -14.43
CA GLY A 46 4.93 4.66 -14.80
C GLY A 46 4.55 5.89 -13.97
N VAL A 47 3.94 5.70 -12.79
CA VAL A 47 3.66 6.83 -11.89
C VAL A 47 4.97 7.31 -11.27
N ASP A 48 5.14 8.63 -11.18
CA ASP A 48 6.32 9.25 -10.59
C ASP A 48 6.54 8.83 -9.12
N GLU A 49 7.79 8.52 -8.75
CA GLU A 49 8.12 7.98 -7.42
C GLU A 49 7.82 8.99 -6.30
N ALA A 50 8.00 10.29 -6.54
CA ALA A 50 7.69 11.30 -5.53
C ALA A 50 6.17 11.40 -5.31
N LEU A 51 5.38 11.25 -6.36
CA LEU A 51 3.92 11.19 -6.26
C LEU A 51 3.45 9.92 -5.53
N ILE A 52 4.08 8.77 -5.79
CA ILE A 52 3.80 7.53 -5.07
C ILE A 52 4.11 7.69 -3.58
N GLU A 53 5.29 8.21 -3.25
CA GLU A 53 5.71 8.44 -1.86
C GLU A 53 4.75 9.39 -1.15
N GLN A 54 4.46 10.53 -1.76
CA GLN A 54 3.50 11.51 -1.22
C GLN A 54 2.16 10.84 -0.94
N THR A 55 1.61 10.12 -1.91
CA THR A 55 0.28 9.50 -1.78
C THR A 55 0.29 8.43 -0.69
N LEU A 56 1.29 7.54 -0.65
CA LEU A 56 1.36 6.47 0.36
C LEU A 56 1.61 7.00 1.78
N SER A 57 2.31 8.13 1.91
CA SER A 57 2.54 8.79 3.21
C SER A 57 1.24 9.28 3.85
N CYS A 58 0.25 9.71 3.05
CA CYS A 58 -1.09 10.08 3.53
C CYS A 58 -1.85 8.89 4.17
N TYR A 59 -1.45 7.65 3.88
CA TYR A 59 -2.04 6.43 4.43
C TYR A 59 -1.21 5.82 5.58
N ALA A 60 -0.10 6.46 5.98
CA ALA A 60 0.88 5.89 6.91
C ALA A 60 0.25 5.36 8.21
N GLU A 61 -0.66 6.13 8.81
CA GLU A 61 -1.33 5.80 10.07
C GLU A 61 -2.30 4.61 9.94
N GLY A 62 -2.81 4.33 8.73
CA GLY A 62 -3.80 3.28 8.49
C GLY A 62 -3.22 1.89 8.22
N TRP A 63 -1.92 1.77 7.94
CA TRP A 63 -1.34 0.50 7.50
C TRP A 63 -1.40 -0.58 8.57
N TRP A 64 -1.24 -0.22 9.84
CA TRP A 64 -1.30 -1.17 10.96
C TRP A 64 -2.71 -1.77 11.08
N SER A 65 -3.75 -0.93 11.13
CA SER A 65 -5.13 -1.40 11.19
C SER A 65 -5.52 -2.21 9.95
N GLN A 66 -4.98 -1.86 8.78
CA GLN A 66 -5.22 -2.61 7.56
C GLN A 66 -4.54 -3.99 7.57
N LEU A 67 -3.30 -4.07 8.10
CA LEU A 67 -2.60 -5.33 8.30
C LEU A 67 -3.41 -6.27 9.20
N GLN A 68 -3.85 -5.79 10.37
CA GLN A 68 -4.66 -6.54 11.33
C GLN A 68 -5.96 -7.04 10.67
N ARG A 69 -6.69 -6.14 9.99
CA ARG A 69 -7.93 -6.50 9.28
C ARG A 69 -7.72 -7.60 8.24
N VAL A 70 -6.65 -7.50 7.45
CA VAL A 70 -6.32 -8.48 6.40
C VAL A 70 -5.94 -9.84 7.00
N HIS A 71 -5.19 -9.82 8.10
CA HIS A 71 -4.86 -11.02 8.87
C HIS A 71 -6.12 -11.68 9.44
N ASP A 72 -6.91 -10.93 10.22
CA ASP A 72 -8.06 -11.44 10.97
C ASP A 72 -9.17 -11.94 10.05
N ALA A 73 -9.38 -11.29 8.90
CA ALA A 73 -10.34 -11.75 7.90
C ALA A 73 -10.04 -13.16 7.36
N LYS A 74 -8.78 -13.60 7.40
CA LYS A 74 -8.36 -14.92 6.88
C LYS A 74 -8.11 -15.94 7.97
N TYR A 75 -7.50 -15.53 9.07
CA TYR A 75 -7.01 -16.44 10.12
C TYR A 75 -7.76 -16.31 11.44
N GLY A 76 -8.64 -15.32 11.57
CA GLY A 76 -9.25 -14.94 12.84
C GLY A 76 -8.25 -14.31 13.81
N GLY A 77 -8.71 -14.07 15.04
CA GLY A 77 -7.85 -13.68 16.16
C GLY A 77 -7.39 -14.90 16.97
N GLY A 78 -6.21 -14.82 17.57
CA GLY A 78 -5.68 -15.84 18.47
C GLY A 78 -4.20 -16.18 18.21
N SER A 79 -3.48 -16.50 19.28
CA SER A 79 -2.08 -16.91 19.23
C SER A 79 -1.93 -18.27 18.54
N VAL A 80 -0.80 -18.47 17.87
CA VAL A 80 -0.47 -19.70 17.16
C VAL A 80 0.83 -20.27 17.71
N ASP A 81 0.76 -21.45 18.30
CA ASP A 81 1.95 -22.15 18.79
C ASP A 81 2.72 -22.92 17.69
N ASP A 82 2.09 -23.15 16.53
CA ASP A 82 2.71 -23.84 15.39
C ASP A 82 3.54 -22.89 14.52
N ARG A 83 4.87 -23.09 14.54
CA ARG A 83 5.83 -22.37 13.67
C ARG A 83 5.51 -22.49 12.19
N ARG A 84 4.95 -23.61 11.72
CA ARG A 84 4.58 -23.78 10.31
C ARG A 84 3.42 -22.87 9.93
N GLU A 85 2.45 -22.69 10.83
CA GLU A 85 1.33 -21.79 10.64
C GLU A 85 1.76 -20.32 10.69
N LEU A 86 2.62 -19.93 11.64
CA LEU A 86 3.21 -18.58 11.67
C LEU A 86 3.90 -18.24 10.34
N ALA A 87 4.70 -19.16 9.81
CA ALA A 87 5.36 -18.96 8.52
C ALA A 87 4.37 -18.87 7.35
N ARG A 88 3.22 -19.57 7.41
CA ARG A 88 2.15 -19.43 6.40
C ARG A 88 1.47 -18.06 6.47
N ARG A 89 1.20 -17.57 7.68
CA ARG A 89 0.60 -16.23 7.90
C ARG A 89 1.54 -15.12 7.44
N ALA A 90 2.82 -15.20 7.79
CA ALA A 90 3.84 -14.25 7.35
C ALA A 90 3.93 -14.17 5.82
N ARG A 91 4.08 -15.31 5.13
CA ARG A 91 4.14 -15.36 3.65
C ARG A 91 2.90 -14.77 2.98
N PHE A 92 1.72 -14.97 3.58
CA PHE A 92 0.49 -14.37 3.06
C PHE A 92 0.54 -12.84 3.14
N LEU A 93 0.96 -12.28 4.27
CA LEU A 93 1.02 -10.83 4.47
C LEU A 93 2.16 -10.19 3.65
N GLU A 94 3.29 -10.89 3.48
CA GLU A 94 4.36 -10.52 2.55
C GLU A 94 3.86 -10.46 1.10
N TYR A 95 3.11 -11.50 0.66
CA TYR A 95 2.47 -11.51 -0.66
C TYR A 95 1.47 -10.35 -0.82
N ARG A 96 0.78 -9.97 0.25
CA ARG A 96 -0.09 -8.78 0.27
C ARG A 96 0.71 -7.47 0.24
N GLY A 97 2.03 -7.49 0.46
CA GLY A 97 2.89 -6.32 0.35
C GLY A 97 3.06 -5.52 1.64
N PHE A 98 2.84 -6.15 2.80
CA PHE A 98 3.12 -5.50 4.07
C PHE A 98 4.60 -5.61 4.44
N PRO A 99 5.18 -4.59 5.11
CA PRO A 99 6.57 -4.63 5.56
C PRO A 99 6.82 -5.76 6.55
N ALA A 100 7.94 -6.47 6.40
CA ALA A 100 8.32 -7.58 7.26
C ALA A 100 8.42 -7.20 8.75
N ALA A 101 8.76 -5.95 9.06
CA ALA A 101 8.78 -5.45 10.44
C ALA A 101 7.39 -5.47 11.08
N MET A 102 6.37 -4.92 10.40
CA MET A 102 4.99 -4.92 10.91
C MET A 102 4.41 -6.33 10.98
N ILE A 103 4.76 -7.19 10.02
CA ILE A 103 4.33 -8.60 10.02
C ILE A 103 4.89 -9.33 11.25
N ARG A 104 6.17 -9.11 11.57
CA ARG A 104 6.78 -9.70 12.77
C ARG A 104 6.14 -9.19 14.04
N GLU A 105 5.91 -7.88 14.14
CA GLU A 105 5.24 -7.27 15.28
C GLU A 105 3.86 -7.89 15.52
N LEU A 106 3.02 -7.99 14.47
CA LEU A 106 1.69 -8.59 14.58
C LEU A 106 1.67 -10.08 14.98
N LEU A 107 2.67 -10.85 14.55
CA LEU A 107 2.68 -12.31 14.75
C LEU A 107 3.40 -12.76 16.03
N ILE A 108 4.12 -11.85 16.68
CA ILE A 108 4.89 -12.13 17.90
C ILE A 108 4.17 -11.56 19.15
N ASP A 109 3.38 -10.49 18.99
CA ASP A 109 2.41 -10.02 20.00
C ASP A 109 1.22 -10.99 20.17
#